data_AF-A0A0B0HDQ7-F1
#
_entry.id   AF-A0A0B0HDQ7-F1
#
_cell.length_a   1.000
_cell.length_b   1.000
_cell.length_c   1.000
_cell.angle_alpha   90.00
_cell.angle_beta   90.00
_cell.angle_gamma   90.00
#
_symmetry.space_group_name_H-M   'P 1'
#
loop_
_entity.id
_entity.type
_entity.pdbx_description
1 polymer ?
#
loop_
_entity_poly.entity_id
_entity_poly.type
_entity_poly.pdbx_seq_one_letter_code
_entity_poly.pdbx_strand_id
1 'polypeptide(L)'
;MIFRCFIYKYLFWTKSIYTYLYTQLVTQAHNMSTTNRLSEASLKALKWEGKDRRITDGQGLYLFVLRSSKTWIIRRRHGWKNRITTIGKWPVHIVKEVRPKADHIATSDDP
;
A
#
# COMPACT_ATOMS: atom_id res chain seq x y z
N MET A 1 -10.25 19.88 50.13
CA MET A 1 -9.19 19.00 49.56
C MET A 1 -9.81 17.96 48.61
N ILE A 2 -10.51 18.39 47.53
CA ILE A 2 -11.30 17.49 46.65
C ILE A 2 -11.08 17.80 45.14
N PHE A 3 -10.66 19.01 44.79
CA PHE A 3 -10.54 19.44 43.38
C PHE A 3 -9.37 18.85 42.60
N ARG A 4 -8.33 18.29 43.25
CA ARG A 4 -7.19 17.69 42.54
C ARG A 4 -7.51 16.29 41.99
N CYS A 5 -8.36 15.48 42.63
CA CYS A 5 -8.66 14.12 42.19
C CYS A 5 -9.52 14.04 40.91
N PHE A 6 -10.36 15.06 40.64
CA PHE A 6 -11.24 15.05 39.46
C PHE A 6 -10.49 15.27 38.15
N ILE A 7 -9.41 16.07 38.18
CA ILE A 7 -8.61 16.41 36.99
C ILE A 7 -7.82 15.18 36.50
N TYR A 8 -7.24 14.39 37.40
CA TYR A 8 -6.47 13.19 37.01
C TYR A 8 -7.34 12.08 36.43
N LYS A 9 -8.59 11.92 36.88
CA LYS A 9 -9.53 10.95 36.30
C LYS A 9 -9.94 11.34 34.87
N TYR A 10 -10.22 12.62 34.63
CA TYR A 10 -10.53 13.13 33.29
C TYR A 10 -9.34 12.98 32.32
N LEU A 11 -8.11 13.24 32.79
CA LEU A 11 -6.90 13.09 31.98
C LEU A 11 -6.58 11.61 31.64
N PHE A 12 -6.94 10.68 32.52
CA PHE A 12 -6.77 9.24 32.29
C PHE A 12 -7.83 8.69 31.32
N TRP A 13 -9.08 9.14 31.45
CA TRP A 13 -10.19 8.72 30.58
C TRP A 13 -10.06 9.27 29.15
N THR A 14 -9.63 10.52 29.00
CA THR A 14 -9.43 11.15 27.68
C THR A 14 -8.25 10.54 26.91
N LYS A 15 -7.15 10.17 27.58
CA LYS A 15 -6.03 9.45 26.96
C LYS A 15 -6.45 8.06 26.47
N SER A 16 -7.25 7.34 27.26
CA SER A 16 -7.75 6.00 26.91
C SER A 16 -8.66 6.03 25.67
N ILE A 17 -9.57 7.01 25.61
CA ILE A 17 -10.45 7.20 24.45
C ILE A 17 -9.64 7.61 23.20
N TYR A 18 -8.70 8.55 23.34
CA TYR A 18 -7.85 8.96 22.23
C TYR A 18 -7.05 7.78 21.66
N THR A 19 -6.45 6.95 22.52
CA THR A 19 -5.73 5.75 22.06
C THR A 19 -6.65 4.75 21.35
N TYR A 20 -7.87 4.55 21.84
CA TYR A 20 -8.82 3.63 21.23
C TYR A 20 -9.29 4.12 19.85
N LEU A 21 -9.68 5.39 19.76
CA LEU A 21 -10.10 6.01 18.49
C LEU A 21 -8.96 6.04 17.48
N TYR A 22 -7.73 6.37 17.91
CA TYR A 22 -6.55 6.31 17.05
C TYR A 22 -6.28 4.90 16.54
N THR A 23 -6.37 3.88 17.40
CA THR A 23 -6.14 2.47 17.01
C THR A 23 -7.20 1.99 16.01
N GLN A 24 -8.47 2.33 16.22
CA GLN A 24 -9.57 2.00 15.30
C GLN A 24 -9.38 2.66 13.93
N LEU A 25 -8.97 3.93 13.89
CA LEU A 25 -8.69 4.67 12.65
C LEU A 25 -7.51 4.09 11.85
N VAL A 26 -6.38 3.80 12.51
CA VAL A 26 -5.21 3.19 11.86
C VAL A 26 -5.54 1.80 11.32
N THR A 27 -6.31 1.01 12.07
CA THR A 27 -6.73 -0.33 11.65
C THR A 27 -7.66 -0.28 10.43
N GLN A 28 -8.63 0.64 10.40
CA GLN A 28 -9.50 0.85 9.23
C GLN A 28 -8.70 1.26 7.99
N ALA A 29 -7.73 2.18 8.13
CA ALA A 29 -6.87 2.61 7.05
C ALA A 29 -6.01 1.46 6.48
N HIS A 30 -5.43 0.63 7.36
CA HIS A 30 -4.69 -0.56 6.95
C HIS A 30 -5.58 -1.54 6.17
N ASN A 31 -6.82 -1.77 6.64
CA ASN A 31 -7.78 -2.66 5.97
C ASN A 31 -8.23 -2.13 4.60
N MET A 32 -8.37 -0.81 4.42
CA MET A 32 -8.63 -0.21 3.10
C MET A 32 -7.43 -0.35 2.15
N SER A 33 -6.20 -0.43 2.66
CA SER A 33 -5.01 -0.70 1.85
C SER A 33 -4.89 -2.17 1.42
N THR A 34 -5.38 -3.11 2.24
CA THR A 34 -5.24 -4.55 1.95
C THR A 34 -6.28 -5.07 0.96
N THR A 35 -7.45 -4.44 0.86
CA THR A 35 -8.53 -4.84 -0.08
C THR A 35 -8.14 -4.73 -1.55
N ASN A 36 -7.16 -3.90 -1.91
CA ASN A 36 -6.69 -3.72 -3.28
C ASN A 36 -5.48 -4.59 -3.66
N ARG A 37 -5.10 -5.57 -2.83
CA ARG A 37 -3.98 -6.46 -3.14
C ARG A 37 -4.40 -7.53 -4.15
N LEU A 38 -3.61 -7.66 -5.21
CA LEU A 38 -3.78 -8.66 -6.25
C LEU A 38 -3.38 -10.04 -5.72
N SER A 39 -4.29 -11.01 -5.90
CA SER A 39 -4.01 -12.43 -5.68
C SER A 39 -3.43 -13.07 -6.93
N GLU A 40 -2.66 -14.15 -6.78
CA GLU A 40 -2.11 -14.89 -7.92
C GLU A 40 -3.21 -15.47 -8.82
N ALA A 41 -4.34 -15.90 -8.25
CA ALA A 41 -5.49 -16.37 -9.01
C ALA A 41 -6.08 -15.25 -9.89
N SER A 42 -6.24 -14.04 -9.33
CA SER A 42 -6.70 -12.86 -10.07
C SER A 42 -5.75 -12.49 -11.20
N LEU A 43 -4.43 -12.56 -10.97
CA LEU A 43 -3.40 -12.26 -11.98
C LEU A 43 -3.41 -13.24 -13.15
N LYS A 44 -3.65 -14.53 -12.86
CA LYS A 44 -3.79 -15.59 -13.88
C LYS A 44 -5.07 -15.41 -14.70
N ALA A 45 -6.18 -15.06 -14.06
CA ALA A 45 -7.47 -14.84 -14.72
C ALA A 45 -7.48 -13.56 -15.58
N LEU A 46 -6.60 -12.61 -15.26
CA LEU A 46 -6.50 -11.33 -15.94
C LEU A 46 -6.16 -11.52 -17.43
N LYS A 47 -7.01 -11.04 -18.33
CA LYS A 47 -6.77 -11.01 -19.77
C LYS A 47 -6.70 -9.58 -20.30
N TRP A 48 -6.07 -9.41 -21.46
CA TRP A 48 -6.08 -8.13 -22.15
C TRP A 48 -7.43 -7.95 -22.86
N GLU A 49 -8.12 -6.85 -22.60
CA GLU A 49 -9.49 -6.57 -23.08
C GLU A 49 -9.50 -5.45 -24.12
N GLY A 50 -8.60 -5.48 -25.09
CA GLY A 50 -8.57 -4.48 -26.17
C GLY A 50 -7.82 -3.19 -25.83
N LYS A 51 -7.51 -2.92 -24.56
CA LYS A 51 -6.74 -1.75 -24.13
C LYS A 51 -5.72 -2.08 -23.04
N ASP A 52 -4.56 -1.47 -23.18
CA ASP A 52 -3.49 -1.57 -22.17
C ASP A 52 -3.94 -0.86 -20.89
N ARG A 53 -3.85 -1.58 -19.77
CA ARG A 53 -4.32 -1.08 -18.46
C ARG A 53 -3.33 -1.37 -17.35
N ARG A 54 -3.37 -0.51 -16.33
CA ARG A 54 -2.58 -0.66 -15.10
C ARG A 54 -3.52 -1.05 -13.98
N ILE A 55 -3.20 -2.13 -13.28
CA ILE A 55 -3.95 -2.60 -12.13
C ILE A 55 -3.10 -2.39 -10.88
N THR A 56 -3.65 -1.72 -9.88
CA THR A 56 -2.93 -1.40 -8.63
C THR A 56 -2.85 -2.64 -7.73
N ASP A 57 -1.68 -2.91 -7.13
CA ASP A 57 -1.50 -3.84 -5.99
C ASP A 57 -1.40 -3.08 -4.65
N GLY A 58 -1.36 -1.73 -4.69
CA GLY A 58 -1.13 -0.86 -3.54
C GLY A 58 0.32 -0.33 -3.49
N GLN A 59 0.59 0.65 -2.61
CA GLN A 59 1.93 1.21 -2.37
C GLN A 59 2.68 1.70 -3.65
N GLY A 60 1.93 2.14 -4.67
CA GLY A 60 2.51 2.59 -5.93
C GLY A 60 2.96 1.46 -6.87
N LEU A 61 2.75 0.19 -6.49
CA LEU A 61 2.97 -0.97 -7.34
C LEU A 61 1.76 -1.22 -8.25
N TYR A 62 2.03 -1.44 -9.54
CA TYR A 62 1.03 -1.75 -10.54
C TYR A 62 1.46 -2.94 -11.39
N LEU A 63 0.49 -3.75 -11.78
CA LEU A 63 0.62 -4.66 -12.92
C LEU A 63 0.18 -3.94 -14.18
N PHE A 64 1.11 -3.75 -15.11
CA PHE A 64 0.83 -3.26 -16.45
C PHE A 64 0.49 -4.43 -17.37
N VAL A 65 -0.76 -4.48 -17.80
CA VAL A 65 -1.30 -5.50 -18.71
C VAL A 65 -1.28 -4.94 -20.12
N LEU A 66 -0.35 -5.46 -20.93
CA LEU A 66 -0.24 -5.20 -22.35
C LEU A 66 -0.89 -6.35 -23.12
N ARG A 67 -1.09 -6.15 -24.44
CA ARG A 67 -1.54 -7.20 -25.35
C ARG A 67 -0.62 -8.42 -25.34
N SER A 68 0.70 -8.20 -25.31
CA SER A 68 1.71 -9.24 -25.44
C SER A 68 2.26 -9.75 -24.10
N SER A 69 2.18 -8.97 -23.03
CA SER A 69 2.85 -9.30 -21.77
C SER A 69 2.21 -8.63 -20.56
N LYS A 70 2.57 -9.11 -19.37
CA LYS A 70 2.23 -8.49 -18.10
C LYS A 70 3.52 -8.12 -17.38
N THR A 71 3.62 -6.87 -16.96
CA THR A 71 4.87 -6.33 -16.39
C THR A 71 4.58 -5.57 -15.12
N TRP A 72 5.37 -5.82 -14.08
CA TRP A 72 5.32 -5.10 -12.82
C TRP A 72 6.04 -3.76 -12.94
N ILE A 73 5.33 -2.69 -12.61
CA ILE A 73 5.86 -1.33 -12.60
C ILE A 73 5.59 -0.70 -11.24
N ILE A 74 6.56 0.05 -10.73
CA ILE A 74 6.38 0.90 -9.56
C ILE A 74 6.39 2.36 -10.00
N ARG A 75 5.36 3.10 -9.59
CA ARG A 75 5.29 4.55 -9.77
C ARG A 75 5.69 5.19 -8.45
N ARG A 76 6.74 6.00 -8.50
CA ARG A 76 7.27 6.74 -7.36
C ARG A 76 7.56 8.17 -7.73
N ARG A 77 7.65 9.04 -6.72
CA ARG A 77 8.08 10.42 -6.88
C ARG A 77 9.52 10.51 -6.39
N HIS A 78 10.41 11.05 -7.22
CA HIS A 78 11.80 11.32 -6.87
C HIS A 78 12.02 12.83 -6.99
N GLY A 79 12.06 13.51 -5.84
CA GLY A 79 12.03 14.97 -5.75
C GLY A 79 10.79 15.57 -6.43
N TRP A 80 11.02 16.34 -7.49
CA TRP A 80 9.96 16.98 -8.28
C TRP A 80 9.36 16.09 -9.37
N LYS A 81 10.06 15.03 -9.81
CA LYS A 81 9.68 14.25 -10.99
C LYS A 81 9.05 12.91 -10.62
N ASN A 82 7.99 12.55 -11.34
CA ASN A 82 7.42 11.20 -11.29
C ASN A 82 8.29 10.24 -12.10
N ARG A 83 8.71 9.13 -11.49
CA ARG A 83 9.46 8.06 -12.14
C ARG A 83 8.65 6.77 -12.11
N ILE A 84 8.68 6.05 -13.23
CA ILE A 84 8.14 4.70 -13.34
C ILE A 84 9.32 3.77 -13.53
N THR A 85 9.45 2.79 -12.65
CA THR A 85 10.53 1.78 -12.71
C THR A 85 9.90 0.42 -12.97
N THR A 86 10.46 -0.32 -13.92
CA THR A 86 10.01 -1.69 -14.21
C THR A 86 10.75 -2.66 -13.29
N ILE A 87 10.01 -3.49 -12.55
CA ILE A 87 10.59 -4.49 -11.64
C ILE A 87 10.85 -5.80 -12.40
N GLY A 88 9.91 -6.21 -13.25
CA GLY A 88 10.05 -7.45 -14.02
C GLY A 88 8.74 -7.94 -14.62
N LYS A 89 8.82 -9.02 -15.40
CA LYS A 89 7.66 -9.59 -16.12
C LYS A 89 6.98 -10.69 -15.29
N TRP A 90 5.66 -10.73 -15.34
CA TRP A 90 4.88 -11.89 -14.91
C TRP A 90 4.84 -12.91 -16.06
N PRO A 91 4.96 -14.23 -15.81
CA PRO A 91 4.98 -14.94 -14.53
C PRO A 91 6.38 -15.17 -13.93
N VAL A 92 7.46 -14.67 -14.55
CA VAL A 92 8.84 -14.87 -14.08
C VAL A 92 9.03 -14.33 -12.66
N HIS A 93 8.42 -13.19 -12.34
CA HIS A 93 8.39 -12.65 -10.99
C HIS A 93 7.00 -12.73 -10.38
N ILE A 94 6.90 -13.53 -9.32
CA ILE A 94 5.68 -13.68 -8.54
C ILE A 94 5.49 -12.55 -7.53
N VAL A 95 4.25 -12.38 -7.06
CA VAL A 95 3.86 -11.30 -6.14
C VAL A 95 4.72 -11.27 -4.87
N LYS A 96 5.09 -12.44 -4.35
CA LYS A 96 5.94 -12.58 -3.15
C LYS A 96 7.34 -12.01 -3.33
N GLU A 97 7.90 -12.08 -4.54
CA GLU A 97 9.22 -11.51 -4.85
C GLU A 97 9.16 -10.03 -5.22
N VAL A 98 8.07 -9.62 -5.88
CA VAL A 98 7.93 -8.26 -6.41
C VAL A 98 7.69 -7.24 -5.31
N ARG A 99 6.90 -7.61 -4.28
CA ARG A 99 6.60 -6.73 -3.14
C ARG A 99 7.84 -6.25 -2.38
N PRO A 100 8.74 -7.13 -1.88
CA PRO A 100 9.95 -6.66 -1.19
C PRO A 100 10.88 -5.88 -2.11
N LYS A 101 10.93 -6.20 -3.41
CA LYS A 101 11.68 -5.39 -4.39
C LYS A 101 11.07 -4.00 -4.57
N ALA A 102 9.74 -3.91 -4.61
CA ALA A 102 9.03 -2.64 -4.68
C ALA A 102 9.28 -1.78 -3.44
N ASP A 103 9.23 -2.39 -2.25
CA ASP A 103 9.50 -1.74 -0.97
C ASP A 103 10.95 -1.22 -0.92
N HIS A 104 11.92 -2.06 -1.28
CA HIS A 104 13.32 -1.65 -1.35
C HIS A 104 13.53 -0.50 -2.34
N ILE A 105 12.90 -0.55 -3.52
CA ILE A 105 12.97 0.54 -4.51
C ILE A 105 12.35 1.81 -3.91
N ALA A 106 11.22 1.73 -3.24
CA ALA A 106 10.55 2.88 -2.64
C ALA A 106 11.39 3.54 -1.52
N THR A 107 12.09 2.75 -0.70
CA THR A 107 12.96 3.25 0.38
C THR A 107 14.31 3.74 -0.13
N SER A 108 14.86 3.14 -1.19
CA SER A 108 16.19 3.50 -1.72
C SER A 108 16.29 4.92 -2.31
N ASP A 109 15.16 5.63 -2.39
CA ASP A 109 15.06 6.99 -2.91
C ASP A 109 14.84 8.04 -1.80
N ASP A 110 15.09 7.68 -0.54
CA ASP A 110 15.24 8.67 0.54
C ASP A 110 16.39 9.64 0.12
N PRO A 111 16.14 10.96 0.11
CA PRO A 111 17.09 11.97 -0.37
C PRO A 111 18.40 12.02 0.42
#